data_AF-A0A352XPV3-F1
#
_entry.id   AF-A0A352XPV3-F1
#
_cell.length_a   1.000
_cell.length_b   1.000
_cell.length_c   1.000
_cell.angle_alpha   90.00
_cell.angle_beta   90.00
_cell.angle_gamma   90.00
#
_symmetry.space_group_name_H-M   'P 1'
#
loop_
_entity.id
_entity.type
_entity.pdbx_description
1 polymer ?
#
loop_
_entity_poly.entity_id
_entity_poly.type
_entity_poly.pdbx_seq_one_letter_code
_entity_poly.pdbx_strand_id
1 'polypeptide(L)'
;MVPKQREALDEIIVKIRAGRMTRRTFLERAVAIGLTSSVAGSLLEACGGGGSSGQTTNIVWQTENDNSGTYPALVDNYNKTNKDNVHVIWHNGPSDANSLLTLYATSLRARSSSSDVIQIDVVWPAEFFSNGWIAPLDSKWPASDRANYLQGPIKSCTYNGHIVAAPMRTDLGVLYYRKDIVSTAPKTYEEMTSMAKSHASKAKIGYAWQGSQYEGLV
;
A
#
# COMPACT_ATOMS: atom_id res chain seq x y z
N MET A 1 13.96 -19.90 -24.16
CA MET A 1 13.19 -18.69 -23.81
C MET A 1 14.13 -17.73 -23.10
N VAL A 2 14.34 -16.54 -23.67
CA VAL A 2 15.24 -15.50 -23.13
C VAL A 2 14.63 -14.94 -21.83
N PRO A 3 15.40 -14.58 -20.79
CA PRO A 3 14.86 -14.11 -19.50
C PRO A 3 13.78 -13.01 -19.62
N LYS A 4 13.97 -12.03 -20.51
CA LYS A 4 12.99 -10.96 -20.79
C LYS A 4 11.66 -11.46 -21.37
N GLN A 5 11.67 -12.57 -22.11
CA GLN A 5 10.44 -13.17 -22.63
C GLN A 5 9.65 -13.86 -21.52
N ARG A 6 10.32 -14.36 -20.47
CA ARG A 6 9.67 -15.00 -19.32
C ARG A 6 8.93 -13.98 -18.48
N GLU A 7 9.60 -12.89 -18.13
CA GLU A 7 8.97 -11.78 -17.40
C GLU A 7 7.75 -11.23 -18.15
N ALA A 8 7.87 -11.02 -19.47
CA ALA A 8 6.75 -10.56 -20.28
C ALA A 8 5.60 -11.58 -20.35
N LEU A 9 5.91 -12.87 -20.42
CA LEU A 9 4.89 -13.94 -20.40
C LEU A 9 4.18 -14.00 -19.04
N ASP A 10 4.93 -13.92 -17.94
CA ASP A 10 4.39 -13.96 -16.58
C ASP A 10 3.46 -12.76 -16.34
N GLU A 11 3.84 -11.57 -16.80
CA GLU A 11 3.00 -10.36 -16.75
C GLU A 11 1.69 -10.55 -17.53
N ILE A 12 1.75 -11.11 -18.74
CA ILE A 12 0.57 -11.37 -19.58
C ILE A 12 -0.34 -12.43 -18.94
N ILE A 13 0.24 -13.47 -18.33
CA ILE A 13 -0.49 -14.53 -17.61
C ILE A 13 -1.19 -13.97 -16.36
N VAL A 14 -0.52 -13.10 -15.60
CA VAL A 14 -1.14 -12.44 -14.43
C VAL A 14 -2.33 -11.58 -14.87
N LYS A 15 -2.19 -10.81 -15.95
CA LYS A 15 -3.26 -9.94 -16.46
C LYS A 15 -4.47 -10.70 -17.00
N ILE A 16 -4.29 -11.83 -17.71
CA ILE A 16 -5.41 -12.65 -18.19
C ILE A 16 -6.12 -13.35 -17.02
N ARG A 17 -5.38 -13.84 -16.03
CA ARG A 17 -5.95 -14.48 -14.82
C ARG A 17 -6.73 -13.50 -13.95
N ALA A 18 -6.27 -12.26 -13.85
CA ALA A 18 -6.97 -11.18 -13.15
C ALA A 18 -8.19 -10.64 -13.92
N GLY A 19 -8.53 -11.20 -15.09
CA GLY A 19 -9.63 -10.70 -15.93
C GLY A 19 -9.37 -9.33 -16.58
N ARG A 20 -8.13 -8.82 -16.52
CA ARG A 20 -7.71 -7.50 -17.01
C ARG A 20 -7.25 -7.51 -18.47
N MET A 21 -7.39 -8.64 -19.15
CA MET A 21 -7.00 -8.82 -20.53
C MET A 21 -8.03 -9.69 -21.23
N THR A 22 -8.42 -9.32 -22.45
CA THR A 22 -9.31 -10.16 -23.24
C THR A 22 -8.52 -11.34 -23.82
N ARG A 23 -9.21 -12.45 -24.10
CA ARG A 23 -8.63 -13.63 -24.79
C ARG A 23 -7.90 -13.24 -26.08
N ARG A 24 -8.46 -12.29 -26.83
CA ARG A 24 -7.88 -11.74 -28.05
C ARG A 24 -6.56 -11.01 -27.77
N THR A 25 -6.57 -10.11 -26.78
CA THR A 25 -5.37 -9.33 -26.40
C THR A 25 -4.26 -10.23 -25.86
N PHE A 26 -4.61 -11.32 -25.16
CA PHE A 26 -3.65 -12.33 -24.71
C PHE A 26 -2.95 -13.00 -25.89
N LEU A 27 -3.71 -13.46 -26.90
CA LEU A 27 -3.13 -14.09 -28.09
C LEU A 27 -2.25 -13.13 -28.89
N GLU A 28 -2.70 -11.89 -29.09
CA GLU A 28 -1.92 -10.85 -29.77
C GLU A 28 -0.58 -10.59 -29.08
N ARG A 29 -0.58 -10.48 -27.74
CA ARG A 29 0.64 -10.23 -26.96
C ARG A 29 1.54 -11.47 -26.82
N ALA A 30 0.97 -12.65 -26.70
CA ALA A 30 1.70 -13.91 -26.65
C ALA A 30 2.47 -14.16 -27.97
N VAL A 31 1.84 -13.87 -29.11
CA VAL A 31 2.50 -13.94 -30.43
C VAL A 31 3.60 -12.89 -30.55
N ALA A 32 3.38 -11.66 -30.06
CA ALA A 32 4.37 -10.59 -30.10
C ALA A 32 5.67 -10.91 -29.32
N ILE A 33 5.61 -11.76 -28.28
CA ILE A 33 6.79 -12.22 -27.54
C ILE A 33 7.41 -13.51 -28.11
N GLY A 34 6.90 -14.01 -29.25
CA GLY A 34 7.45 -15.13 -29.99
C GLY A 34 6.82 -16.50 -29.68
N LEU A 35 5.65 -16.54 -29.02
CA LEU A 35 4.91 -17.80 -28.87
C LEU A 35 4.14 -18.14 -30.15
N THR A 36 4.14 -19.42 -30.51
CA THR A 36 3.30 -19.90 -31.61
C THR A 36 1.83 -19.89 -31.20
N SER A 37 0.93 -19.77 -32.16
CA SER A 37 -0.52 -19.78 -31.93
C SER A 37 -0.99 -21.04 -31.18
N SER A 38 -0.37 -22.19 -31.44
CA SER A 38 -0.66 -23.45 -30.75
C SER A 38 -0.30 -23.39 -29.27
N VAL A 39 0.89 -22.86 -28.93
CA VAL A 39 1.33 -22.72 -27.53
C VAL A 39 0.52 -21.64 -26.81
N ALA A 40 0.23 -20.53 -27.48
CA ALA A 40 -0.62 -19.48 -26.95
C ALA A 40 -2.07 -19.97 -26.73
N GLY A 41 -2.60 -20.80 -27.63
CA GLY A 41 -3.91 -21.44 -27.50
C GLY A 41 -3.98 -22.38 -26.29
N SER A 42 -2.99 -23.27 -26.11
CA SER A 42 -2.95 -24.16 -24.95
C SER A 42 -2.78 -23.40 -23.63
N LEU A 43 -2.00 -22.32 -23.60
CA LEU A 43 -1.88 -21.44 -22.42
C LEU A 43 -3.18 -20.69 -22.14
N LEU A 44 -3.91 -20.29 -23.18
CA LEU A 44 -5.19 -19.61 -23.06
C LEU A 44 -6.29 -20.55 -22.58
N GLU A 45 -6.32 -21.80 -23.04
CA GLU A 45 -7.23 -22.85 -22.54
C GLU A 45 -6.91 -23.21 -21.09
N ALA A 46 -5.62 -23.29 -20.73
CA ALA A 46 -5.19 -23.44 -19.34
C ALA A 46 -5.58 -22.22 -18.46
N CYS A 47 -5.74 -21.03 -19.05
CA CYS A 47 -6.26 -19.83 -18.40
C CYS A 47 -7.78 -19.64 -18.61
N GLY A 48 -8.43 -20.53 -19.35
CA GLY A 48 -9.77 -20.35 -19.93
C GLY A 48 -10.71 -21.49 -19.57
N GLY A 49 -10.77 -21.87 -18.30
CA GLY A 49 -11.77 -22.81 -17.79
C GLY A 49 -13.18 -22.27 -17.94
N GLY A 50 -14.06 -23.03 -18.60
CA GLY A 50 -15.51 -22.84 -18.55
C GLY A 50 -16.06 -23.30 -17.20
N GLY A 51 -16.92 -22.47 -16.60
CA GLY A 51 -17.63 -22.78 -15.35
C GLY A 51 -17.58 -21.61 -14.37
N SER A 52 -18.64 -20.81 -14.31
CA SER A 52 -18.86 -19.77 -13.30
C SER A 52 -19.21 -20.36 -11.93
N SER A 53 -18.31 -21.15 -11.38
CA SER A 53 -18.27 -21.57 -9.97
C SER A 53 -16.83 -21.91 -9.60
N GLY A 54 -16.09 -20.95 -9.04
CA GLY A 54 -14.78 -21.22 -8.43
C GLY A 54 -13.56 -20.48 -8.97
N GLN A 55 -13.67 -19.48 -9.86
CA GLN A 55 -12.49 -18.72 -10.30
C GLN A 55 -11.99 -17.72 -9.24
N THR A 56 -10.79 -17.96 -8.70
CA THR A 56 -10.17 -17.13 -7.67
C THR A 56 -9.89 -15.72 -8.19
N THR A 57 -10.37 -14.73 -7.46
CA THR A 57 -10.16 -13.30 -7.75
C THR A 57 -8.84 -12.86 -7.13
N ASN A 58 -7.89 -12.47 -7.97
CA ASN A 58 -6.61 -11.92 -7.49
C ASN A 58 -6.76 -10.42 -7.20
N ILE A 59 -6.34 -9.99 -6.01
CA ILE A 59 -6.30 -8.59 -5.58
C ILE A 59 -4.84 -8.21 -5.32
N VAL A 60 -4.32 -7.23 -6.04
CA VAL A 60 -2.96 -6.72 -5.85
C VAL A 60 -3.00 -5.58 -4.85
N TRP A 61 -2.37 -5.80 -3.70
CA TRP A 61 -2.21 -4.81 -2.65
C TRP A 61 -0.79 -4.24 -2.67
N GLN A 62 -0.67 -2.96 -3.02
CA GLN A 62 0.59 -2.22 -3.01
C GLN A 62 0.70 -1.41 -1.72
N THR A 63 1.81 -1.59 -1.00
CA THR A 63 2.08 -0.91 0.26
C THR A 63 3.28 0.01 0.16
N GLU A 64 3.54 0.75 1.24
CA GLU A 64 4.89 1.23 1.56
C GLU A 64 5.86 0.05 1.79
N ASN A 65 7.14 0.35 2.02
CA ASN A 65 8.11 -0.67 2.36
C ASN A 65 7.88 -1.28 3.75
N ASP A 66 7.79 -2.61 3.83
CA ASP A 66 7.80 -3.36 5.08
C ASP A 66 9.15 -4.05 5.33
N ASN A 67 9.79 -3.71 6.44
CA ASN A 67 11.03 -4.35 6.91
C ASN A 67 10.81 -5.26 8.13
N SER A 68 9.61 -5.30 8.73
CA SER A 68 9.31 -6.13 9.90
C SER A 68 8.68 -7.48 9.53
N GLY A 69 8.26 -7.66 8.27
CA GLY A 69 7.59 -8.87 7.80
C GLY A 69 6.13 -8.97 8.24
N THR A 70 5.55 -7.85 8.66
CA THR A 70 4.16 -7.76 9.14
C THR A 70 3.16 -7.91 8.00
N TYR A 71 3.37 -7.24 6.87
CA TYR A 71 2.47 -7.29 5.72
C TYR A 71 2.45 -8.64 4.99
N PRO A 72 3.58 -9.31 4.71
CA PRO A 72 3.52 -10.65 4.13
C PRO A 72 2.85 -11.64 5.09
N ALA A 73 3.08 -11.54 6.39
CA ALA A 73 2.40 -12.39 7.37
C ALA A 73 0.88 -12.14 7.42
N LEU A 74 0.44 -10.88 7.31
CA LEU A 74 -0.98 -10.52 7.22
C LEU A 74 -1.62 -11.13 5.97
N VAL A 75 -0.96 -11.00 4.82
CA VAL A 75 -1.45 -11.51 3.53
C VAL A 75 -1.50 -13.03 3.51
N ASP A 76 -0.47 -13.69 4.04
CA ASP A 76 -0.45 -15.14 4.22
C ASP A 76 -1.61 -15.61 5.10
N ASN A 77 -1.85 -14.93 6.22
CA ASN A 77 -2.96 -15.27 7.11
C ASN A 77 -4.32 -15.06 6.43
N TYR A 78 -4.51 -13.93 5.74
CA TYR A 78 -5.74 -13.67 4.99
C TYR A 78 -5.97 -14.72 3.91
N ASN A 79 -4.95 -15.01 3.09
CA ASN A 79 -5.05 -16.01 2.02
C ASN A 79 -5.32 -17.43 2.53
N LYS A 80 -4.88 -17.77 3.75
CA LYS A 80 -5.16 -19.07 4.38
C LYS A 80 -6.55 -19.16 5.00
N THR A 81 -7.08 -18.05 5.50
CA THR A 81 -8.27 -18.06 6.37
C THR A 81 -9.53 -17.51 5.69
N ASN A 82 -9.38 -16.70 4.64
CA ASN A 82 -10.53 -16.17 3.92
C ASN A 82 -11.31 -17.32 3.26
N LYS A 83 -12.63 -17.25 3.36
CA LYS A 83 -13.55 -18.21 2.76
C LYS A 83 -14.12 -17.72 1.44
N ASP A 84 -13.76 -16.49 1.09
CA ASP A 84 -14.08 -15.89 -0.17
C ASP A 84 -13.15 -16.49 -1.23
N ASN A 85 -13.56 -16.45 -2.49
CA ASN A 85 -12.69 -16.90 -3.56
C ASN A 85 -11.71 -15.80 -3.96
N VAL A 86 -10.95 -15.28 -2.98
CA VAL A 86 -10.05 -14.12 -3.11
C VAL A 86 -8.63 -14.53 -2.73
N HIS A 87 -7.68 -14.07 -3.53
CA HIS A 87 -6.25 -14.23 -3.26
C HIS A 87 -5.55 -12.88 -3.36
N VAL A 88 -4.91 -12.47 -2.28
CA VAL A 88 -4.18 -11.20 -2.20
C VAL A 88 -2.73 -11.42 -2.60
N ILE A 89 -2.28 -10.65 -3.57
CA ILE A 89 -0.88 -10.56 -4.00
C ILE A 89 -0.31 -9.27 -3.41
N TRP A 90 0.74 -9.40 -2.60
CA TRP A 90 1.38 -8.26 -1.97
C TRP A 90 2.55 -7.75 -2.80
N HIS A 91 2.58 -6.44 -3.05
CA HIS A 91 3.72 -5.75 -3.63
C HIS A 91 4.31 -4.76 -2.62
N ASN A 92 5.58 -4.98 -2.27
CA ASN A 92 6.33 -4.09 -1.41
C ASN A 92 6.71 -2.81 -2.16
N GLY A 93 6.56 -1.65 -1.53
CA GLY A 93 6.86 -0.34 -2.13
C GLY A 93 8.24 0.21 -1.76
N PRO A 94 8.58 1.42 -2.25
CA PRO A 94 9.73 2.17 -1.79
C PRO A 94 9.66 2.51 -0.29
N SER A 95 10.81 2.73 0.34
CA SER A 95 10.92 3.06 1.76
C SER A 95 10.71 4.53 2.09
N ASP A 96 10.79 5.42 1.11
CA ASP A 96 10.52 6.84 1.27
C ASP A 96 9.16 7.21 0.65
N ALA A 97 8.41 8.04 1.36
CA ALA A 97 7.07 8.43 0.96
C ALA A 97 7.06 9.21 -0.37
N ASN A 98 8.09 10.01 -0.68
CA ASN A 98 8.17 10.75 -1.94
C ASN A 98 8.27 9.82 -3.16
N SER A 99 9.08 8.76 -3.07
CA SER A 99 9.17 7.75 -4.13
C SER A 99 7.89 6.94 -4.23
N LEU A 100 7.23 6.63 -3.10
CA LEU A 100 5.93 5.96 -3.10
C LEU A 100 4.84 6.83 -3.76
N LEU A 101 4.78 8.12 -3.45
CA LEU A 101 3.89 9.08 -4.09
C LEU A 101 4.17 9.17 -5.59
N THR A 102 5.44 9.23 -5.99
CA THR A 102 5.85 9.26 -7.40
C THR A 102 5.41 7.99 -8.13
N LEU A 103 5.59 6.82 -7.50
CA LEU A 103 5.13 5.53 -8.04
C LEU A 103 3.62 5.55 -8.28
N TYR A 104 2.83 5.99 -7.28
CA TYR A 104 1.38 6.07 -7.40
C TYR A 104 0.94 7.08 -8.45
N ALA A 105 1.41 8.33 -8.37
CA ALA A 105 1.02 9.37 -9.31
C ALA A 105 1.36 8.99 -10.76
N THR A 106 2.53 8.38 -11.00
CA THR A 106 2.90 7.91 -12.34
C THR A 106 1.97 6.80 -12.82
N SER A 107 1.74 5.78 -11.98
CA SER A 107 0.91 4.63 -12.33
C SER A 107 -0.55 5.01 -12.56
N LEU A 108 -1.11 5.86 -11.70
CA LEU A 108 -2.52 6.26 -11.73
C LEU A 108 -2.80 7.24 -12.88
N ARG A 109 -1.88 8.19 -13.17
CA ARG A 109 -1.98 9.04 -14.38
C ARG A 109 -1.92 8.22 -15.67
N ALA A 110 -1.08 7.18 -15.69
CA ALA A 110 -1.01 6.23 -16.80
C ALA A 110 -2.23 5.28 -16.87
N ARG A 111 -3.18 5.38 -15.92
CA ARG A 111 -4.32 4.45 -15.77
C ARG A 111 -3.88 3.00 -15.70
N SER A 112 -2.73 2.76 -15.06
CA SER A 112 -2.20 1.43 -14.84
C SER A 112 -3.17 0.61 -14.00
N SER A 113 -3.39 -0.63 -14.42
CA SER A 113 -4.15 -1.61 -13.66
C SER A 113 -3.23 -2.53 -12.85
N SER A 114 -2.07 -2.03 -12.41
CA SER A 114 -1.05 -2.80 -11.71
C SER A 114 -1.40 -3.08 -10.25
N SER A 115 -2.23 -2.24 -9.63
CA SER A 115 -2.64 -2.34 -8.23
C SER A 115 -4.15 -2.16 -8.12
N ASP A 116 -4.79 -2.89 -7.21
CA ASP A 116 -6.23 -2.77 -6.91
C ASP A 116 -6.47 -2.01 -5.61
N VAL A 117 -5.61 -2.28 -4.61
CA VAL A 117 -5.60 -1.62 -3.32
C VAL A 117 -4.23 -0.99 -3.13
N ILE A 118 -4.21 0.29 -2.76
CA ILE A 118 -2.98 1.02 -2.47
C ILE A 118 -3.03 1.53 -1.03
N GLN A 119 -1.91 1.42 -0.32
CA GLN A 119 -1.72 2.10 0.96
C GLN A 119 -1.21 3.50 0.68
N ILE A 120 -1.90 4.52 1.19
CA ILE A 120 -1.51 5.92 1.03
C ILE A 120 -1.29 6.57 2.40
N ASP A 121 -0.44 7.60 2.43
CA ASP A 121 -0.25 8.43 3.62
C ASP A 121 -1.55 9.17 3.98
N VAL A 122 -1.70 9.53 5.25
CA VAL A 122 -2.85 10.24 5.81
C VAL A 122 -3.06 11.63 5.20
N VAL A 123 -2.02 12.25 4.65
CA VAL A 123 -2.12 13.59 4.02
C VAL A 123 -2.58 13.56 2.55
N TRP A 124 -2.62 12.39 1.92
CA TRP A 124 -2.97 12.21 0.50
C TRP A 124 -4.44 11.90 0.12
N PRO A 125 -5.36 11.46 1.01
CA PRO A 125 -6.69 11.01 0.58
C PRO A 125 -7.48 12.06 -0.22
N ALA A 126 -7.38 13.33 0.19
CA ALA A 126 -8.04 14.44 -0.49
C ALA A 126 -7.57 14.63 -1.94
N GLU A 127 -6.25 14.63 -2.16
CA GLU A 127 -5.67 14.76 -3.50
C GLU A 127 -6.02 13.55 -4.38
N PHE A 128 -5.90 12.34 -3.84
CA PHE A 128 -6.14 11.12 -4.59
C PHE A 128 -7.61 11.01 -5.00
N PHE A 129 -8.53 11.38 -4.11
CA PHE A 129 -9.96 11.41 -4.43
C PHE A 129 -10.30 12.50 -5.44
N SER A 130 -9.74 13.70 -5.29
CA SER A 130 -9.98 14.82 -6.22
C SER A 130 -9.47 14.53 -7.63
N ASN A 131 -8.40 13.75 -7.77
CA ASN A 131 -7.88 13.29 -9.06
C ASN A 131 -8.61 12.05 -9.61
N GLY A 132 -9.62 11.52 -8.90
CA GLY A 132 -10.37 10.34 -9.30
C GLY A 132 -9.56 9.04 -9.28
N TRP A 133 -8.48 9.00 -8.48
CA TRP A 133 -7.60 7.84 -8.40
C TRP A 133 -8.05 6.78 -7.40
N ILE A 134 -8.87 7.16 -6.41
CA ILE A 134 -9.46 6.25 -5.42
C ILE A 134 -10.97 6.37 -5.43
N ALA A 135 -11.64 5.25 -5.17
CA ALA A 135 -13.10 5.18 -5.11
C ALA A 135 -13.62 5.45 -3.68
N PRO A 136 -14.80 6.06 -3.53
CA PRO A 136 -15.42 6.22 -2.21
C PRO A 136 -15.83 4.85 -1.65
N LEU A 137 -15.73 4.71 -0.33
CA LEU A 137 -16.05 3.49 0.41
C LEU A 137 -17.43 3.55 1.09
N ASP A 138 -18.21 4.63 0.90
CA ASP A 138 -19.46 4.88 1.63
C ASP A 138 -20.45 3.71 1.57
N SER A 139 -20.59 3.09 0.39
CA SER A 139 -21.48 1.95 0.15
C SER A 139 -20.85 0.59 0.46
N LYS A 140 -19.55 0.55 0.74
CA LYS A 140 -18.75 -0.68 0.92
C LYS A 140 -18.34 -0.91 2.36
N TRP A 141 -18.42 0.11 3.21
CA TRP A 141 -17.96 0.03 4.59
C TRP A 141 -19.00 0.63 5.55
N PRO A 142 -19.84 -0.19 6.21
CA PRO A 142 -20.93 0.29 7.06
C PRO A 142 -20.49 1.17 8.23
N ALA A 143 -21.35 2.11 8.64
CA ALA A 143 -21.07 2.99 9.78
C ALA A 143 -20.90 2.23 11.10
N SER A 144 -21.57 1.09 11.28
CA SER A 144 -21.39 0.20 12.43
C SER A 144 -19.95 -0.30 12.56
N ASP A 145 -19.31 -0.60 11.42
CA ASP A 145 -17.97 -1.16 11.40
C ASP A 145 -16.95 -0.05 11.62
N ARG A 146 -17.20 1.13 11.03
CA ARG A 146 -16.40 2.35 11.26
C ARG A 146 -16.40 2.81 12.72
N ALA A 147 -17.45 2.49 13.48
CA ALA A 147 -17.51 2.83 14.90
C ALA A 147 -16.44 2.12 15.75
N ASN A 148 -15.85 1.03 15.24
CA ASN A 148 -14.75 0.32 15.90
C ASN A 148 -13.38 1.01 15.71
N TYR A 149 -13.33 2.10 14.92
CA TYR A 149 -12.11 2.82 14.62
C TYR A 149 -11.97 4.10 15.45
N LEU A 150 -10.72 4.52 15.65
CA LEU A 150 -10.42 5.82 16.23
C LEU A 150 -11.00 6.94 15.35
N GLN A 151 -11.63 7.93 15.98
CA GLN A 151 -12.31 9.00 15.27
C GLN A 151 -11.35 9.93 14.50
N GLY A 152 -10.13 10.12 15.00
CA GLY A 152 -9.10 10.92 14.31
C GLY A 152 -8.78 10.37 12.91
N PRO A 153 -8.31 9.11 12.81
CA PRO A 153 -8.07 8.46 11.52
C PRO A 153 -9.28 8.39 10.59
N ILE A 154 -10.50 8.19 11.12
CA ILE A 154 -11.72 8.24 10.28
C ILE A 154 -11.89 9.62 9.64
N LYS A 155 -11.67 10.70 10.39
CA LYS A 155 -11.75 12.06 9.86
C LYS A 155 -10.71 12.32 8.78
N SER A 156 -9.47 11.87 8.94
CA SER A 156 -8.43 12.06 7.92
C SER A 156 -8.69 11.27 6.64
N CYS A 157 -9.40 10.14 6.73
CA CYS A 157 -9.84 9.37 5.56
C CYS A 157 -11.16 9.88 4.96
N THR A 158 -11.76 10.94 5.52
CA THR A 158 -13.02 11.52 5.05
C THR A 158 -12.74 12.83 4.30
N TYR A 159 -13.18 12.93 3.06
CA TYR A 159 -13.02 14.15 2.26
C TYR A 159 -14.31 14.47 1.51
N ASN A 160 -14.71 15.74 1.54
CA ASN A 160 -15.92 16.24 0.88
C ASN A 160 -17.19 15.42 1.19
N GLY A 161 -17.35 14.96 2.43
CA GLY A 161 -18.50 14.16 2.88
C GLY A 161 -18.41 12.66 2.57
N HIS A 162 -17.36 12.20 1.90
CA HIS A 162 -17.15 10.80 1.53
C HIS A 162 -16.05 10.16 2.38
N ILE A 163 -16.23 8.92 2.82
CA ILE A 163 -15.12 8.11 3.31
C ILE A 163 -14.35 7.57 2.10
N VAL A 164 -13.12 8.01 1.89
CA VAL A 164 -12.35 7.75 0.65
C VAL A 164 -11.17 6.79 0.87
N ALA A 165 -10.84 6.49 2.11
CA ALA A 165 -9.84 5.50 2.50
C ALA A 165 -10.26 4.79 3.80
N ALA A 166 -9.63 3.66 4.10
CA ALA A 166 -9.79 2.97 5.37
C ALA A 166 -8.50 3.10 6.19
N PRO A 167 -8.56 3.53 7.47
CA PRO A 167 -7.37 3.55 8.32
C PRO A 167 -6.80 2.15 8.52
N MET A 168 -5.49 1.99 8.39
CA MET A 168 -4.81 0.71 8.63
C MET A 168 -3.94 0.75 9.89
N ARG A 169 -3.19 1.84 10.07
CA ARG A 169 -2.34 2.10 11.23
C ARG A 169 -2.41 3.58 11.60
N THR A 170 -2.04 3.90 12.83
CA THR A 170 -1.91 5.28 13.30
C THR A 170 -0.57 5.44 13.98
N ASP A 171 0.16 6.49 13.61
CA ASP A 171 1.43 6.81 14.22
C ASP A 171 1.24 7.95 15.22
N LEU A 172 1.95 7.87 16.34
CA LEU A 172 1.93 8.90 17.36
C LEU A 172 3.35 9.38 17.64
N GLY A 173 3.55 10.70 17.53
CA GLY A 173 4.77 11.34 18.00
C GLY A 173 4.84 11.27 19.53
N VAL A 174 5.89 10.63 20.06
CA VAL A 174 6.14 10.53 21.50
C VAL A 174 7.58 10.94 21.81
N LEU A 175 7.80 11.48 23.01
CA LEU A 175 9.13 11.82 23.48
C LEU A 175 9.74 10.63 24.24
N TYR A 176 10.73 9.97 23.64
CA TYR A 176 11.58 9.03 24.34
C TYR A 176 12.70 9.78 25.07
N TYR A 177 12.99 9.37 26.31
CA TYR A 177 14.07 9.96 27.11
C TYR A 177 14.86 8.89 27.89
N ARG A 178 16.14 9.18 28.14
CA ARG A 178 17.07 8.30 28.88
C ARG A 178 16.92 8.53 30.39
N LYS A 179 16.30 7.57 31.09
CA LYS A 179 16.03 7.66 32.54
C LYS A 179 17.28 7.76 33.43
N ASP A 180 18.42 7.28 32.95
CA ASP A 180 19.72 7.40 33.61
C ASP A 180 20.34 8.80 33.49
N ILE A 181 19.87 9.60 32.54
CA ILE A 181 20.29 11.00 32.36
C ILE A 181 19.28 11.93 33.00
N VAL A 182 17.99 11.74 32.72
CA VAL A 182 16.89 12.58 33.21
C VAL A 182 15.85 11.71 33.92
N SER A 183 15.57 11.99 35.19
CA SER A 183 14.66 11.17 36.02
C SER A 183 13.18 11.36 35.69
N THR A 184 12.80 12.52 35.14
CA THR A 184 11.42 12.87 34.80
C THR A 184 11.34 13.42 33.38
N ALA A 185 10.27 13.09 32.65
CA ALA A 185 10.07 13.63 31.32
C ALA A 185 9.80 15.14 31.41
N PRO A 186 10.39 15.97 30.53
CA PRO A 186 10.05 17.39 30.46
C PRO A 186 8.60 17.54 30.00
N LYS A 187 7.90 18.52 30.57
CA LYS A 187 6.51 18.86 30.24
C LYS A 187 6.40 20.02 29.26
N THR A 188 7.47 20.79 29.11
CA THR A 188 7.55 21.95 28.21
C THR A 188 8.84 21.93 27.41
N TYR A 189 8.88 22.70 26.31
CA TYR A 189 10.09 22.87 25.51
C TYR A 189 11.20 23.61 26.29
N GLU A 190 10.83 24.53 27.19
CA GLU A 190 11.76 25.24 28.07
C GLU A 190 12.40 24.28 29.08
N GLU A 191 11.60 23.39 29.68
CA GLU A 191 12.11 22.33 30.57
C GLU A 191 13.04 21.40 29.80
N MET A 192 12.62 20.93 28.62
CA MET A 192 13.45 20.06 27.78
C MET A 192 14.78 20.72 27.42
N THR A 193 14.77 22.00 27.03
CA THR A 193 15.96 22.77 26.69
C THR A 193 16.88 22.94 27.91
N SER A 194 16.30 23.21 29.08
CA SER A 194 17.06 23.39 30.31
C SER A 194 17.70 22.08 30.77
N MET A 195 16.96 20.97 30.71
CA MET A 195 17.46 19.63 31.02
C MET A 195 18.56 19.19 30.05
N ALA A 196 18.40 19.46 28.76
CA ALA A 196 19.40 19.20 27.73
C ALA A 196 20.71 19.95 28.01
N LYS A 197 20.63 21.24 28.38
CA LYS A 197 21.80 22.06 28.73
C LYS A 197 22.48 21.60 30.02
N SER A 198 21.72 21.28 31.07
CA SER A 198 22.29 20.87 32.36
C SER A 198 22.98 19.50 32.32
N HIS A 199 22.63 18.66 31.34
CA HIS A 199 23.22 17.33 31.15
C HIS A 199 24.16 17.24 29.94
N ALA A 200 24.65 18.36 29.42
CA ALA A 200 25.51 18.40 28.22
C ALA A 200 26.82 17.60 28.37
N SER A 201 27.29 17.33 29.60
CA SER A 201 28.44 16.47 29.86
C SER A 201 28.14 14.97 29.75
N LYS A 202 26.86 14.56 29.83
CA LYS A 202 26.42 13.16 29.78
C LYS A 202 25.98 12.72 28.37
N ALA A 203 25.63 13.66 27.50
CA ALA A 203 25.21 13.38 26.13
C ALA A 203 25.66 14.48 25.17
N LYS A 204 26.18 14.08 24.00
CA LYS A 204 26.61 15.00 22.94
C LYS A 204 25.43 15.76 22.31
N ILE A 205 24.25 15.13 22.27
CA ILE A 205 23.02 15.69 21.69
C ILE A 205 21.95 15.65 22.78
N GLY A 206 21.44 16.81 23.17
CA GLY A 206 20.42 16.92 24.23
C GLY A 206 18.97 16.74 23.74
N TYR A 207 18.74 16.91 22.44
CA TYR A 207 17.46 16.64 21.78
C TYR A 207 17.72 16.26 20.32
N ALA A 208 17.10 15.17 19.87
CA ALA A 208 17.20 14.68 18.50
C ALA A 208 15.79 14.54 17.92
N TRP A 209 15.60 15.03 16.70
CA TRP A 209 14.33 14.97 15.97
C TRP A 209 14.60 14.94 14.47
N GLN A 210 13.62 14.47 13.69
CA GLN A 210 13.71 14.42 12.23
C GLN A 210 13.33 15.77 11.63
N GLY A 211 14.34 16.55 11.23
CA GLY A 211 14.16 17.90 10.66
C GLY A 211 14.29 18.02 9.14
N SER A 212 14.53 16.92 8.42
CA SER A 212 14.50 16.92 6.95
C SER A 212 13.08 17.14 6.44
N GLN A 213 12.91 17.85 5.33
CA GLN A 213 11.58 18.05 4.72
C GLN A 213 11.00 16.72 4.21
N TYR A 214 9.74 16.45 4.58
CA TYR A 214 8.94 15.29 4.14
C TYR A 214 7.45 15.58 4.33
N GLU A 215 6.56 14.68 3.96
CA GLU A 215 5.10 14.85 4.00
C GLU A 215 4.55 15.19 5.39
N GLY A 216 5.24 14.77 6.46
CA GLY A 216 4.90 15.10 7.85
C GLY A 216 5.50 16.41 8.39
N LEU A 217 6.36 17.08 7.62
CA LEU A 217 7.02 18.33 8.01
C LEU A 217 6.91 19.35 6.85
N VAL A 218 5.80 20.10 6.88
CA VAL A 218 5.41 21.13 5.89
C VAL A 218 5.92 22.51 6.28
#